data_AF-A0A521C0V2-F1
#
_entry.id   AF-A0A521C0V2-F1
#
_cell.length_a   1.000
_cell.length_b   1.000
_cell.length_c   1.000
_cell.angle_alpha   90.00
_cell.angle_beta   90.00
_cell.angle_gamma   90.00
#
_symmetry.space_group_name_H-M   'P 1'
#
loop_
_entity.id
_entity.type
_entity.pdbx_description
1 polymer ?
#
loop_
_entity_poly.entity_id
_entity_poly.type
_entity_poly.pdbx_seq_one_letter_code
_entity_poly.pdbx_strand_id
1 'polypeptide(L)'
;MEGSNIMQIRKISTAFLLLMMVAGGLISCDLLVLDEDTEYPTRIPALKLGELESLNQEYHALNDSTLCSTLNEFGYTGYSTVLFGEEGNPCDRQNREVVRIEMSELDTLESAAKKALWKNRDFTGVQDTTALELTAIIPLPGCTQNCGGPDENSVNIEWKLTFAEQVVDSAKVIGTEIIVVMDARGVNRIWGNWYPEFNVPEFINYGYQDVQEGMVGWEIDMRSFTGEEKIYTIKEEDVGTEPEMVHLPIISDTDTELRTCWAVSVRYGAQDFAGWYAFIDIEEGFLVKLVPMGEIIP
;
A
#
# COMPACT_ATOMS: atom_id res chain seq x y z
N MET A 1 -67.80 38.90 74.20
CA MET A 1 -67.66 40.04 73.26
C MET A 1 -66.45 39.76 72.41
N GLU A 2 -66.61 39.91 71.09
CA GLU A 2 -65.58 40.03 70.05
C GLU A 2 -64.63 38.83 69.91
N GLY A 3 -64.35 38.26 68.75
CA GLY A 3 -64.32 38.73 67.36
C GLY A 3 -63.19 37.90 66.76
N SER A 4 -63.45 37.00 65.81
CA SER A 4 -63.49 37.30 64.39
C SER A 4 -62.16 37.84 63.85
N ASN A 5 -61.52 36.98 63.05
CA ASN A 5 -61.13 37.26 61.66
C ASN A 5 -59.75 37.83 61.27
N ILE A 6 -59.25 37.19 60.20
CA ILE A 6 -58.64 37.74 58.97
C ILE A 6 -57.14 38.07 59.05
N MET A 7 -56.26 37.27 58.44
CA MET A 7 -55.94 37.12 57.00
C MET A 7 -55.06 38.25 56.44
N GLN A 8 -54.02 37.83 55.69
CA GLN A 8 -53.29 38.53 54.63
C GLN A 8 -52.17 39.48 55.04
N ILE A 9 -51.05 39.63 54.32
CA ILE A 9 -50.44 39.03 53.12
C ILE A 9 -49.01 39.62 53.17
N ARG A 10 -47.97 38.89 52.76
CA ARG A 10 -47.04 39.32 51.70
C ARG A 10 -45.96 38.27 51.46
N LYS A 11 -46.14 37.60 50.32
CA LYS A 11 -45.14 36.86 49.56
C LYS A 11 -43.83 37.64 49.51
N ILE A 12 -42.73 37.02 49.94
CA ILE A 12 -41.39 37.42 49.55
C ILE A 12 -40.61 36.15 49.21
N SER A 13 -40.41 36.00 47.91
CA SER A 13 -39.20 35.47 47.27
C SER A 13 -38.86 33.98 47.40
N THR A 14 -39.73 33.12 46.89
CA THR A 14 -39.33 31.91 46.15
C THR A 14 -38.70 32.29 44.80
N ALA A 15 -37.53 32.94 44.83
CA ALA A 15 -36.79 33.35 43.63
C ALA A 15 -35.28 33.06 43.71
N PHE A 16 -34.82 32.34 44.74
CA PHE A 16 -33.40 32.06 44.95
C PHE A 16 -33.01 30.58 44.88
N LEU A 17 -33.96 29.68 44.62
CA LEU A 17 -33.74 28.23 44.59
C LEU A 17 -34.03 27.58 43.23
N LEU A 18 -34.15 28.40 42.18
CA LEU A 18 -34.31 27.95 40.78
C LEU A 18 -33.12 28.35 39.89
N LEU A 19 -32.02 28.85 40.46
CA LEU A 19 -30.83 29.28 39.72
C LEU A 19 -29.62 28.35 39.89
N MET A 20 -29.76 27.24 40.63
CA MET A 20 -28.71 26.22 40.80
C MET A 20 -29.03 24.87 40.14
N MET A 21 -30.06 24.80 39.28
CA MET A 21 -30.30 23.65 38.39
C MET A 21 -29.94 23.92 36.91
N VAL A 22 -29.45 25.12 36.57
CA VAL A 22 -29.03 25.48 35.20
C VAL A 22 -27.50 25.39 35.03
N ALA A 23 -26.74 25.17 36.10
CA ALA A 23 -25.27 25.11 36.05
C ALA A 23 -24.67 23.69 35.98
N GLY A 24 -25.49 22.65 35.82
CA GLY A 24 -25.05 21.25 35.63
C GLY A 24 -25.25 20.71 34.21
N GLY A 25 -25.72 21.55 33.28
CA GLY A 25 -26.04 21.18 31.90
C GLY A 25 -24.93 21.46 30.88
N LEU A 26 -23.69 21.61 31.34
CA LEU A 26 -22.50 21.65 30.49
C LEU A 26 -21.59 20.48 30.85
N ILE A 27 -22.15 19.26 30.89
CA ILE A 27 -21.36 18.13 30.41
C ILE A 27 -21.22 18.44 28.93
N SER A 28 -20.02 18.88 28.52
CA SER A 28 -19.76 19.01 27.11
C SER A 28 -20.01 17.62 26.53
N CYS A 29 -21.05 17.52 25.70
CA CYS A 29 -20.87 16.72 24.52
C CYS A 29 -19.65 17.38 23.87
N ASP A 30 -18.48 16.78 24.04
CA ASP A 30 -17.57 16.68 22.91
C ASP A 30 -18.39 16.00 21.81
N LEU A 31 -19.17 16.83 21.14
CA LEU A 31 -19.53 16.62 19.76
C LEU A 31 -18.14 16.56 19.13
N LEU A 32 -17.66 15.32 18.92
CA LEU A 32 -16.59 15.06 17.99
C LEU A 32 -17.02 15.80 16.73
N VAL A 33 -16.43 16.98 16.54
CA VAL A 33 -16.38 17.59 15.23
C VAL A 33 -15.50 16.59 14.49
N LEU A 34 -16.16 15.61 13.87
CA LEU A 34 -15.59 14.87 12.76
C LEU A 34 -15.10 15.96 11.83
N ASP A 35 -13.78 16.07 11.71
CA ASP A 35 -13.19 16.81 10.61
C ASP A 35 -13.73 16.12 9.35
N GLU A 36 -14.64 16.80 8.66
CA GLU A 36 -15.40 16.26 7.52
C GLU A 36 -14.53 16.14 6.26
N ASP A 37 -13.20 16.16 6.42
CA ASP A 37 -12.21 16.34 5.35
C ASP A 37 -11.08 15.29 5.39
N THR A 38 -11.26 14.11 5.98
CA THR A 38 -10.45 12.97 5.54
C THR A 38 -11.08 12.43 4.26
N GLU A 39 -10.64 12.95 3.10
CA GLU A 39 -10.94 12.35 1.79
C GLU A 39 -10.33 10.93 1.74
N TYR A 40 -11.04 9.98 2.35
CA TYR A 40 -10.83 8.55 2.20
C TYR A 40 -11.82 8.03 1.14
N PRO A 41 -11.37 7.15 0.22
CA PRO A 41 -9.99 6.69 0.04
C PRO A 41 -9.10 7.75 -0.60
N THR A 42 -7.78 7.67 -0.36
CA THR A 42 -6.82 8.56 -1.04
C THR A 42 -6.68 8.15 -2.49
N ARG A 43 -6.81 9.12 -3.41
CA ARG A 43 -6.69 8.91 -4.85
C ARG A 43 -5.50 9.66 -5.42
N ILE A 44 -4.60 8.94 -6.07
CA ILE A 44 -3.44 9.50 -6.77
C ILE A 44 -3.74 9.45 -8.27
N PRO A 45 -4.04 10.58 -8.91
CA PRO A 45 -4.38 10.60 -10.34
C PRO A 45 -3.17 10.28 -11.21
N ALA A 46 -3.39 9.63 -12.34
CA ALA A 46 -2.37 9.42 -13.35
C ALA A 46 -1.89 10.77 -13.93
N LEU A 47 -0.59 10.87 -14.18
CA LEU A 47 0.03 12.05 -14.77
C LEU A 47 -0.31 12.14 -16.26
N LYS A 48 -0.42 13.37 -16.77
CA LYS A 48 -0.54 13.56 -18.23
C LYS A 48 0.78 13.20 -18.90
N LEU A 49 0.71 12.70 -20.14
CA LEU A 49 1.89 12.27 -20.89
C LEU A 49 3.03 13.30 -20.88
N GLY A 50 2.76 14.58 -21.15
CA GLY A 50 3.80 15.62 -21.16
C GLY A 50 4.41 15.93 -19.78
N GLU A 51 3.64 15.75 -18.70
CA GLU A 51 4.14 15.87 -17.33
C GLU A 51 5.04 14.67 -17.02
N LEU A 52 4.59 13.46 -17.34
CA LEU A 52 5.35 12.22 -17.15
C LEU A 52 6.67 12.21 -17.94
N GLU A 53 6.67 12.66 -19.20
CA GLU A 53 7.88 12.80 -20.01
C GLU A 53 8.89 13.75 -19.37
N SER A 54 8.41 14.90 -18.87
CA SER A 54 9.26 15.90 -18.21
C SER A 54 9.84 15.34 -16.92
N LEU A 55 9.00 14.68 -16.12
CA LEU A 55 9.39 14.07 -14.84
C LEU A 55 10.40 12.93 -15.05
N ASN A 56 10.22 12.11 -16.09
CA ASN A 56 11.13 11.03 -16.43
C ASN A 56 12.49 11.59 -16.91
N GLN A 57 12.52 12.71 -17.63
CA GLN A 57 13.77 13.39 -18.00
C GLN A 57 14.50 13.92 -16.76
N GLU A 58 13.78 14.51 -15.79
CA GLU A 58 14.35 14.96 -14.52
C GLU A 58 14.94 13.79 -13.72
N TYR A 59 14.22 12.66 -13.66
CA TYR A 59 14.69 11.43 -13.03
C TYR A 59 15.99 10.91 -13.65
N HIS A 60 16.07 10.82 -14.98
CA HIS A 60 17.31 10.38 -15.64
C HIS A 60 18.44 11.40 -15.48
N ALA A 61 18.15 12.71 -15.55
CA ALA A 61 19.14 13.76 -15.36
C ALA A 61 19.72 13.74 -13.93
N LEU A 62 18.87 13.53 -12.91
CA LEU A 62 19.30 13.40 -11.53
C LEU A 62 20.27 12.22 -11.35
N ASN A 63 20.09 11.15 -12.12
CA ASN A 63 20.90 9.94 -12.05
C ASN A 63 21.96 9.81 -13.14
N ASP A 64 22.36 10.92 -13.78
CA ASP A 64 23.41 10.94 -14.81
C ASP A 64 23.16 9.92 -15.95
N SER A 65 21.89 9.63 -16.23
CA SER A 65 21.43 8.60 -17.18
C SER A 65 21.99 7.19 -16.94
N THR A 66 22.37 6.86 -15.70
CA THR A 66 22.85 5.51 -15.35
C THR A 66 21.72 4.52 -15.07
N LEU A 67 20.55 5.02 -14.68
CA LEU A 67 19.38 4.19 -14.41
C LEU A 67 18.64 3.87 -15.71
N CYS A 68 18.37 2.58 -15.90
CA CYS A 68 17.51 2.11 -17.00
C CYS A 68 16.03 2.15 -16.64
N SER A 69 15.67 2.18 -15.34
CA SER A 69 14.27 2.22 -14.92
C SER A 69 13.63 3.54 -15.29
N THR A 70 12.31 3.56 -15.33
CA THR A 70 11.52 4.73 -15.74
C THR A 70 10.53 5.08 -14.65
N LEU A 71 9.67 6.06 -14.89
CA LEU A 71 8.57 6.39 -14.00
C LEU A 71 7.27 5.78 -14.52
N ASN A 72 6.48 5.14 -13.66
CA ASN A 72 5.15 4.65 -13.99
C ASN A 72 4.17 5.81 -14.25
N GLU A 73 2.94 5.48 -14.58
CA GLU A 73 1.87 6.43 -14.93
C GLU A 73 1.54 7.44 -13.82
N PHE A 74 1.96 7.16 -12.59
CA PHE A 74 1.77 8.00 -11.41
C PHE A 74 3.03 8.80 -11.01
N GLY A 75 4.13 8.66 -11.75
CA GLY A 75 5.39 9.36 -11.49
C GLY A 75 6.33 8.67 -10.51
N TYR A 76 6.07 7.40 -10.16
CA TYR A 76 6.91 6.62 -9.25
C TYR A 76 7.84 5.65 -9.98
N THR A 77 8.93 5.22 -9.34
CA THR A 77 9.91 4.32 -9.96
C THR A 77 9.31 2.96 -10.36
N GLY A 78 9.34 2.65 -11.66
CA GLY A 78 8.76 1.43 -12.23
C GLY A 78 9.00 1.30 -13.74
N TYR A 79 8.18 0.52 -14.42
CA TYR A 79 8.11 0.54 -15.88
C TYR A 79 6.86 1.31 -16.30
N SER A 80 7.06 2.35 -17.12
CA SER A 80 5.96 3.00 -17.82
C SER A 80 5.49 2.16 -18.99
N THR A 81 4.23 1.72 -18.94
CA THR A 81 3.59 1.13 -20.14
C THR A 81 3.20 2.23 -21.14
N VAL A 82 2.97 3.45 -20.65
CA VAL A 82 2.58 4.59 -21.49
C VAL A 82 3.74 5.15 -22.30
N LEU A 83 4.93 5.28 -21.72
CA LEU A 83 6.09 5.85 -22.44
C LEU A 83 6.72 4.86 -23.44
N PHE A 84 6.67 3.55 -23.15
CA PHE A 84 7.43 2.53 -23.90
C PHE A 84 6.55 1.48 -24.57
N GLY A 85 5.25 1.43 -24.30
CA GLY A 85 4.28 0.59 -25.03
C GLY A 85 4.78 -0.83 -25.31
N GLU A 86 4.76 -1.20 -26.59
CA GLU A 86 5.25 -2.49 -27.11
C GLU A 86 6.77 -2.53 -27.37
N GLU A 87 7.50 -1.43 -27.19
CA GLU A 87 8.93 -1.33 -27.53
C GLU A 87 9.85 -2.10 -26.57
N GLY A 88 9.27 -2.76 -25.56
CA GLY A 88 9.97 -3.62 -24.62
C GLY A 88 10.64 -2.84 -23.49
N ASN A 89 11.01 -3.54 -22.41
CA ASN A 89 11.53 -2.88 -21.23
C ASN A 89 12.96 -2.34 -21.49
N PRO A 90 13.25 -1.03 -21.31
CA PRO A 90 14.59 -0.47 -21.52
C PRO A 90 15.64 -1.08 -20.58
N CYS A 91 15.20 -1.67 -19.48
CA CYS A 91 16.06 -2.39 -18.56
C CYS A 91 16.41 -3.82 -18.97
N ASP A 92 15.76 -4.37 -20.00
CA ASP A 92 16.08 -5.72 -20.46
C ASP A 92 17.52 -5.80 -20.94
N ARG A 93 18.21 -6.91 -20.63
CA ARG A 93 19.62 -7.12 -20.98
C ARG A 93 19.89 -7.02 -22.50
N GLN A 94 18.85 -7.16 -23.33
CA GLN A 94 18.93 -7.00 -24.78
C GLN A 94 18.92 -5.53 -25.22
N ASN A 95 18.34 -4.64 -24.41
CA ASN A 95 18.10 -3.24 -24.72
C ASN A 95 19.12 -2.29 -24.06
N ARG A 96 20.09 -2.83 -23.30
CA ARG A 96 21.12 -2.03 -22.62
C ARG A 96 22.52 -2.64 -22.72
N GLU A 97 23.52 -1.79 -22.51
CA GLU A 97 24.90 -2.22 -22.31
C GLU A 97 25.06 -2.85 -20.92
N VAL A 98 25.37 -4.14 -20.88
CA VAL A 98 25.60 -4.87 -19.62
C VAL A 98 27.05 -4.68 -19.17
N VAL A 99 27.23 -4.23 -17.93
CA VAL A 99 28.56 -4.12 -17.30
C VAL A 99 29.07 -5.51 -16.97
N ARG A 100 30.12 -5.94 -17.67
CA ARG A 100 30.71 -7.29 -17.55
C ARG A 100 31.89 -7.31 -16.59
N ILE A 101 31.66 -6.87 -15.36
CA ILE A 101 32.68 -6.86 -14.30
C ILE A 101 32.12 -7.65 -13.13
N GLU A 102 32.89 -8.62 -12.64
CA GLU A 102 32.51 -9.39 -11.46
C GLU A 102 32.43 -8.49 -10.22
N MET A 103 31.36 -8.64 -9.45
CA MET A 103 31.15 -7.96 -8.18
C MET A 103 31.42 -8.92 -7.03
N SER A 104 32.61 -8.82 -6.43
CA SER A 104 33.03 -9.63 -5.28
C SER A 104 32.79 -8.95 -3.93
N GLU A 105 32.68 -7.62 -3.89
CA GLU A 105 32.54 -6.83 -2.66
C GLU A 105 31.06 -6.54 -2.36
N LEU A 106 30.52 -7.17 -1.31
CA LEU A 106 29.09 -7.11 -0.97
C LEU A 106 28.76 -6.16 0.19
N ASP A 107 29.75 -5.88 1.04
CA ASP A 107 29.57 -5.18 2.32
C ASP A 107 29.02 -3.76 2.17
N THR A 108 29.17 -3.15 0.99
CA THR A 108 28.71 -1.78 0.71
C THR A 108 27.38 -1.71 -0.04
N LEU A 109 26.84 -2.84 -0.52
CA LEU A 109 25.67 -2.86 -1.41
C LEU A 109 24.43 -2.22 -0.78
N GLU A 110 24.09 -2.62 0.45
CA GLU A 110 22.91 -2.09 1.16
C GLU A 110 23.03 -0.57 1.35
N SER A 111 24.18 -0.09 1.81
CA SER A 111 24.41 1.34 2.06
C SER A 111 24.32 2.17 0.77
N ALA A 112 24.83 1.63 -0.34
CA ALA A 112 24.76 2.28 -1.65
C ALA A 112 23.34 2.29 -2.21
N ALA A 113 22.58 1.20 -2.04
CA ALA A 113 21.17 1.12 -2.41
C ALA A 113 20.33 2.14 -1.61
N LYS A 114 20.45 2.16 -0.27
CA LYS A 114 19.75 3.15 0.58
C LYS A 114 20.08 4.59 0.20
N LYS A 115 21.34 4.88 -0.13
CA LYS A 115 21.76 6.21 -0.60
C LYS A 115 21.11 6.58 -1.94
N ALA A 116 21.00 5.63 -2.88
CA ALA A 116 20.35 5.88 -4.16
C ALA A 116 18.84 6.07 -4.02
N LEU A 117 18.19 5.31 -3.14
CA LEU A 117 16.78 5.49 -2.81
C LEU A 117 16.54 6.88 -2.19
N TRP A 118 17.38 7.29 -1.25
CA TRP A 118 17.31 8.64 -0.67
C TRP A 118 17.50 9.75 -1.71
N LYS A 119 18.46 9.59 -2.63
CA LYS A 119 18.67 10.52 -3.74
C LYS A 119 17.42 10.65 -4.60
N ASN A 120 16.67 9.55 -4.78
CA ASN A 120 15.46 9.46 -5.58
C ASN A 120 14.17 9.47 -4.74
N ARG A 121 14.19 10.06 -3.53
CA ARG A 121 13.05 10.04 -2.61
C ARG A 121 11.76 10.63 -3.19
N ASP A 122 11.88 11.61 -4.09
CA ASP A 122 10.72 12.25 -4.72
C ASP A 122 10.01 11.31 -5.72
N PHE A 123 10.72 10.29 -6.24
CA PHE A 123 10.21 9.29 -7.18
C PHE A 123 9.96 7.92 -6.54
N THR A 124 10.66 7.61 -5.46
CA THR A 124 10.53 6.34 -4.73
C THR A 124 9.56 6.44 -3.55
N GLY A 125 9.22 7.66 -3.12
CA GLY A 125 8.39 7.91 -1.94
C GLY A 125 9.10 7.67 -0.60
N VAL A 126 10.38 7.27 -0.60
CA VAL A 126 11.12 6.93 0.62
C VAL A 126 11.49 8.19 1.40
N GLN A 127 10.79 8.45 2.50
CA GLN A 127 11.05 9.60 3.39
C GLN A 127 12.00 9.26 4.56
N ASP A 128 12.21 7.98 4.86
CA ASP A 128 13.13 7.53 5.90
C ASP A 128 13.87 6.26 5.49
N THR A 129 15.19 6.37 5.34
CA THR A 129 16.05 5.23 5.00
C THR A 129 16.22 4.20 6.12
N THR A 130 15.88 4.56 7.37
CA THR A 130 15.96 3.63 8.52
C THR A 130 14.80 2.64 8.54
N ALA A 131 13.66 3.01 7.95
CA ALA A 131 12.50 2.14 7.75
C ALA A 131 12.72 1.09 6.64
N LEU A 132 13.75 1.27 5.79
CA LEU A 132 14.08 0.31 4.74
C LEU A 132 14.75 -0.95 5.34
N GLU A 133 13.94 -1.99 5.54
CA GLU A 133 14.39 -3.32 5.92
C GLU A 133 14.78 -4.14 4.68
N LEU A 134 16.00 -4.67 4.66
CA LEU A 134 16.49 -5.50 3.57
C LEU A 134 16.01 -6.95 3.77
N THR A 135 15.20 -7.47 2.85
CA THR A 135 14.62 -8.82 2.94
C THR A 135 15.43 -9.85 2.17
N ALA A 136 16.04 -9.45 1.05
CA ALA A 136 16.81 -10.36 0.20
C ALA A 136 17.96 -9.66 -0.53
N ILE A 137 19.06 -10.40 -0.69
CA ILE A 137 20.16 -10.08 -1.59
C ILE A 137 20.37 -11.29 -2.51
N ILE A 138 20.13 -11.12 -3.81
CA ILE A 138 20.18 -12.19 -4.79
C ILE A 138 21.25 -11.87 -5.85
N PRO A 139 22.24 -12.74 -6.06
CA PRO A 139 23.21 -12.57 -7.15
C PRO A 139 22.54 -12.79 -8.50
N LEU A 140 22.87 -11.94 -9.46
CA LEU A 140 22.44 -12.05 -10.85
C LEU A 140 23.66 -12.37 -11.72
N PRO A 141 23.88 -13.65 -12.05
CA PRO A 141 25.01 -14.06 -12.84
C PRO A 141 24.91 -13.53 -14.28
N GLY A 142 26.07 -13.33 -14.88
CA GLY A 142 26.20 -12.95 -16.26
C GLY A 142 27.59 -13.25 -16.80
N CYS A 143 27.70 -13.23 -18.11
CA CYS A 143 28.93 -13.59 -18.77
C CYS A 143 29.97 -12.45 -18.76
N THR A 144 31.19 -12.75 -18.33
CA THR A 144 32.34 -11.84 -18.42
C THR A 144 33.30 -12.16 -19.56
N GLN A 145 33.37 -13.42 -19.99
CA GLN A 145 34.27 -13.88 -21.06
C GLN A 145 33.59 -14.91 -21.97
N ASN A 146 33.85 -14.83 -23.28
CA ASN A 146 33.39 -15.77 -24.32
C ASN A 146 31.87 -16.00 -24.35
N CYS A 147 31.08 -14.93 -24.27
CA CYS A 147 29.61 -15.02 -24.21
C CYS A 147 29.04 -15.57 -25.51
N GLY A 148 28.33 -16.71 -25.43
CA GLY A 148 27.87 -17.48 -26.59
C GLY A 148 28.91 -18.44 -27.18
N GLY A 149 30.03 -18.65 -26.49
CA GLY A 149 31.08 -19.62 -26.84
C GLY A 149 31.08 -20.86 -25.93
N PRO A 150 31.88 -21.89 -26.28
CA PRO A 150 31.94 -23.15 -25.51
C PRO A 150 32.60 -23.00 -24.12
N ASP A 151 33.40 -21.94 -23.91
CA ASP A 151 34.11 -21.65 -22.66
C ASP A 151 33.58 -20.36 -22.01
N GLU A 152 32.25 -20.21 -21.95
CA GLU A 152 31.58 -19.07 -21.33
C GLU A 152 31.82 -19.06 -19.82
N ASN A 153 32.39 -17.96 -19.30
CA ASN A 153 32.53 -17.75 -17.86
C ASN A 153 31.36 -16.95 -17.32
N SER A 154 30.58 -17.56 -16.42
CA SER A 154 29.43 -16.95 -15.76
C SER A 154 29.77 -16.62 -14.31
N VAL A 155 29.74 -15.34 -13.98
CA VAL A 155 30.05 -14.80 -12.64
C VAL A 155 29.01 -13.78 -12.23
N ASN A 156 28.97 -13.40 -10.95
CA ASN A 156 28.02 -12.42 -10.45
C ASN A 156 28.43 -11.02 -10.91
N ILE A 157 27.73 -10.48 -11.90
CA ILE A 157 27.98 -9.14 -12.44
C ILE A 157 27.00 -8.09 -11.89
N GLU A 158 25.89 -8.58 -11.33
CA GLU A 158 24.81 -7.76 -10.80
C GLU A 158 24.27 -8.36 -9.49
N TRP A 159 23.70 -7.51 -8.65
CA TRP A 159 23.06 -7.90 -7.41
C TRP A 159 21.68 -7.24 -7.29
N LYS A 160 20.67 -8.05 -7.00
CA LYS A 160 19.30 -7.60 -6.72
C LYS A 160 19.10 -7.53 -5.21
N LEU A 161 18.80 -6.35 -4.71
CA LEU A 161 18.41 -6.10 -3.33
C LEU A 161 16.91 -5.86 -3.30
N THR A 162 16.19 -6.56 -2.42
CA THR A 162 14.76 -6.34 -2.18
C THR A 162 14.60 -5.77 -0.78
N PHE A 163 13.92 -4.64 -0.68
CA PHE A 163 13.49 -4.02 0.56
C PHE A 163 12.02 -4.38 0.85
N ALA A 164 11.69 -4.51 2.12
CA ALA A 164 10.34 -4.81 2.58
C ALA A 164 9.33 -3.73 2.15
N GLU A 165 8.06 -4.12 2.17
CA GLU A 165 6.92 -3.24 1.99
C GLU A 165 6.93 -2.11 3.04
N GLN A 166 6.35 -0.98 2.66
CA GLN A 166 6.11 0.14 3.56
C GLN A 166 5.19 -0.29 4.70
N VAL A 167 5.45 0.24 5.90
CA VAL A 167 4.58 0.07 7.08
C VAL A 167 4.09 1.45 7.52
N VAL A 168 2.77 1.61 7.63
CA VAL A 168 2.09 2.81 8.12
C VAL A 168 1.12 2.38 9.21
N ASP A 169 1.12 3.04 10.37
CA ASP A 169 0.25 2.73 11.51
C ASP A 169 0.22 1.23 11.93
N SER A 170 1.37 0.55 11.78
CA SER A 170 1.55 -0.89 12.04
C SER A 170 0.92 -1.84 11.01
N ALA A 171 0.29 -1.33 9.96
CA ALA A 171 -0.21 -2.09 8.83
C ALA A 171 0.74 -1.96 7.63
N LYS A 172 0.87 -3.04 6.85
CA LYS A 172 1.69 -3.04 5.64
C LYS A 172 0.92 -2.42 4.49
N VAL A 173 1.62 -1.67 3.64
CA VAL A 173 1.11 -1.26 2.34
C VAL A 173 1.52 -2.30 1.30
N ILE A 174 0.57 -3.11 0.87
CA ILE A 174 0.85 -4.26 0.01
C ILE A 174 1.38 -3.80 -1.35
N GLY A 175 2.33 -4.54 -1.91
CA GLY A 175 2.87 -4.27 -3.25
C GLY A 175 3.87 -3.10 -3.31
N THR A 176 4.28 -2.56 -2.16
CA THR A 176 5.23 -1.44 -2.06
C THR A 176 6.68 -1.88 -1.82
N GLU A 177 7.00 -3.15 -2.11
CA GLU A 177 8.38 -3.61 -2.06
C GLU A 177 9.26 -2.83 -3.04
N ILE A 178 10.45 -2.43 -2.60
CA ILE A 178 11.40 -1.69 -3.44
C ILE A 178 12.54 -2.63 -3.81
N ILE A 179 12.75 -2.79 -5.11
CA ILE A 179 13.82 -3.59 -5.67
C ILE A 179 14.88 -2.67 -6.27
N VAL A 180 16.13 -2.87 -5.86
CA VAL A 180 17.29 -2.15 -6.38
C VAL A 180 18.22 -3.15 -7.04
N VAL A 181 18.61 -2.90 -8.30
CA VAL A 181 19.64 -3.70 -8.98
C VAL A 181 20.88 -2.86 -9.17
N MET A 182 22.02 -3.47 -8.82
CA MET A 182 23.33 -2.85 -8.85
C MET A 182 24.30 -3.63 -9.72
N ASP A 183 25.20 -2.91 -10.39
CA ASP A 183 26.38 -3.45 -11.05
C ASP A 183 27.65 -2.74 -10.56
N ALA A 184 28.81 -3.06 -11.14
CA ALA A 184 30.10 -2.48 -10.74
C ALA A 184 30.20 -0.95 -10.89
N ARG A 185 29.28 -0.29 -11.63
CA ARG A 185 29.20 1.17 -11.78
C ARG A 185 28.25 1.82 -10.77
N GLY A 186 27.48 1.03 -10.03
CA GLY A 186 26.52 1.51 -9.02
C GLY A 186 25.12 0.98 -9.26
N VAL A 187 24.11 1.74 -8.82
CA VAL A 187 22.71 1.38 -9.05
C VAL A 187 22.37 1.59 -10.53
N ASN A 188 21.80 0.56 -11.16
CA ASN A 188 21.35 0.60 -12.55
C ASN A 188 19.82 0.52 -12.70
N ARG A 189 19.12 0.05 -11.65
CA ARG A 189 17.66 -0.08 -11.66
C ARG A 189 17.09 0.15 -10.27
N ILE A 190 15.98 0.87 -10.22
CA ILE A 190 15.12 0.98 -9.05
C ILE A 190 13.70 0.64 -9.52
N TRP A 191 13.00 -0.21 -8.78
CA TRP A 191 11.63 -0.64 -9.07
C TRP A 191 10.79 -0.67 -7.80
N GLY A 192 9.53 -0.28 -7.91
CA GLY A 192 8.62 -0.18 -6.78
C GLY A 192 8.73 1.16 -6.09
N ASN A 193 7.76 1.48 -5.25
CA ASN A 193 7.66 2.76 -4.58
C ASN A 193 6.88 2.65 -3.28
N TRP A 194 7.09 3.62 -2.42
CA TRP A 194 6.27 3.90 -1.25
C TRP A 194 5.31 5.05 -1.54
N TYR A 195 4.24 5.12 -0.77
CA TYR A 195 3.27 6.21 -0.82
C TYR A 195 3.57 7.17 0.33
N PRO A 196 4.10 8.37 0.06
CA PRO A 196 4.62 9.25 1.12
C PRO A 196 3.51 9.78 2.04
N GLU A 197 2.31 10.02 1.48
CA GLU A 197 1.15 10.53 2.21
C GLU A 197 -0.12 9.87 1.68
N PHE A 198 -0.93 9.31 2.56
CA PHE A 198 -2.30 8.89 2.29
C PHE A 198 -3.12 8.87 3.59
N ASN A 199 -4.43 9.04 3.45
CA ASN A 199 -5.38 9.08 4.55
C ASN A 199 -5.75 7.66 4.98
N VAL A 200 -5.58 7.38 6.27
CA VAL A 200 -6.07 6.17 6.92
C VAL A 200 -7.33 6.55 7.71
N PRO A 201 -8.44 5.80 7.61
CA PRO A 201 -9.63 6.07 8.40
C PRO A 201 -9.32 6.05 9.90
N GLU A 202 -9.74 7.08 10.64
CA GLU A 202 -9.54 7.15 12.08
C GLU A 202 -10.37 6.10 12.85
N PHE A 203 -11.47 5.66 12.24
CA PHE A 203 -12.41 4.71 12.84
C PHE A 203 -12.57 3.48 11.95
N ILE A 204 -12.59 2.31 12.60
CA ILE A 204 -12.93 1.04 11.98
C ILE A 204 -14.45 0.87 12.11
N ASN A 205 -15.19 1.07 11.03
CA ASN A 205 -16.64 0.88 11.01
C ASN A 205 -17.01 -0.60 10.98
N TYR A 206 -16.21 -1.39 10.26
CA TYR A 206 -16.40 -2.84 10.12
C TYR A 206 -15.27 -3.58 10.80
N GLY A 207 -15.56 -4.17 11.96
CA GLY A 207 -14.61 -4.98 12.71
C GLY A 207 -14.33 -6.31 12.00
N TYR A 208 -13.21 -6.95 12.34
CA TYR A 208 -12.84 -8.22 11.73
C TYR A 208 -13.90 -9.33 11.92
N GLN A 209 -14.62 -9.34 13.05
CA GLN A 209 -15.70 -10.29 13.31
C GLN A 209 -16.89 -10.06 12.39
N ASP A 210 -17.32 -8.80 12.23
CA ASP A 210 -18.44 -8.43 11.36
C ASP A 210 -18.14 -8.81 9.91
N VAL A 211 -16.90 -8.60 9.47
CA VAL A 211 -16.43 -9.00 8.14
C VAL A 211 -16.45 -10.52 7.98
N GLN A 212 -15.87 -11.27 8.92
CA GLN A 212 -15.85 -12.74 8.86
C GLN A 212 -17.25 -13.34 8.80
N GLU A 213 -18.15 -12.88 9.67
CA GLU A 213 -19.56 -13.32 9.69
C GLU A 213 -20.30 -12.92 8.41
N GLY A 214 -20.07 -11.69 7.92
CA GLY A 214 -20.71 -11.15 6.72
C GLY A 214 -20.31 -11.86 5.42
N MET A 215 -19.11 -12.44 5.37
CA MET A 215 -18.60 -13.18 4.21
C MET A 215 -19.22 -14.58 4.05
N VAL A 216 -19.74 -15.16 5.12
CA VAL A 216 -20.34 -16.51 5.07
C VAL A 216 -21.58 -16.47 4.18
N GLY A 217 -21.63 -17.37 3.20
CA GLY A 217 -22.72 -17.44 2.21
C GLY A 217 -22.47 -16.62 0.94
N TRP A 218 -21.35 -15.88 0.83
CA TRP A 218 -20.98 -15.25 -0.43
C TRP A 218 -20.71 -16.28 -1.51
N GLU A 219 -21.12 -15.96 -2.74
CA GLU A 219 -20.95 -16.80 -3.92
C GLU A 219 -19.79 -16.26 -4.78
N ILE A 220 -18.76 -17.08 -4.97
CA ILE A 220 -17.60 -16.77 -5.81
C ILE A 220 -17.71 -17.57 -7.11
N ASP A 221 -17.60 -16.89 -8.25
CA ASP A 221 -17.49 -17.52 -9.55
C ASP A 221 -16.06 -18.05 -9.77
N MET A 222 -15.94 -19.38 -9.85
CA MET A 222 -14.65 -20.07 -9.97
C MET A 222 -14.06 -20.05 -11.38
N ARG A 223 -14.82 -19.60 -12.40
CA ARG A 223 -14.38 -19.63 -13.81
C ARG A 223 -13.09 -18.86 -14.01
N SER A 224 -12.98 -17.69 -13.39
CA SER A 224 -11.80 -16.83 -13.52
C SER A 224 -10.56 -17.39 -12.83
N PHE A 225 -10.71 -18.36 -11.93
CA PHE A 225 -9.61 -18.89 -11.11
C PHE A 225 -9.20 -20.31 -11.48
N THR A 226 -10.17 -21.15 -11.83
CA THR A 226 -9.97 -22.58 -12.11
C THR A 226 -10.29 -22.96 -13.55
N GLY A 227 -10.92 -22.05 -14.30
CA GLY A 227 -11.46 -22.35 -15.63
C GLY A 227 -12.75 -23.18 -15.60
N GLU A 228 -13.19 -23.64 -14.43
CA GLU A 228 -14.40 -24.45 -14.28
C GLU A 228 -15.64 -23.58 -14.03
N GLU A 229 -16.76 -23.90 -14.67
CA GLU A 229 -18.06 -23.27 -14.43
C GLU A 229 -18.68 -23.76 -13.10
N LYS A 230 -18.07 -23.33 -12.00
CA LYS A 230 -18.49 -23.66 -10.65
C LYS A 230 -18.71 -22.39 -9.85
N ILE A 231 -19.78 -22.36 -9.07
CA ILE A 231 -19.99 -21.35 -8.04
C ILE A 231 -19.60 -21.98 -6.71
N TYR A 232 -18.74 -21.31 -5.96
CA TYR A 232 -18.35 -21.71 -4.62
C TYR A 232 -19.00 -20.78 -3.60
N THR A 233 -19.67 -21.36 -2.60
CA THR A 233 -20.27 -20.62 -1.50
C THR A 233 -19.34 -20.70 -0.29
N ILE A 234 -18.90 -19.55 0.23
CA ILE A 234 -18.03 -19.49 1.40
C ILE A 234 -18.77 -20.03 2.62
N LYS A 235 -18.14 -20.95 3.36
CA LYS A 235 -18.63 -21.44 4.63
C LYS A 235 -17.80 -20.90 5.79
N GLU A 236 -18.36 -20.93 6.98
CA GLU A 236 -17.67 -20.50 8.21
C GLU A 236 -16.34 -21.23 8.44
N GLU A 237 -16.30 -22.55 8.19
CA GLU A 237 -15.10 -23.39 8.32
C GLU A 237 -13.96 -23.03 7.34
N ASP A 238 -14.30 -22.32 6.27
CA ASP A 238 -13.37 -21.93 5.20
C ASP A 238 -12.74 -20.55 5.48
N VAL A 239 -13.33 -19.75 6.37
CA VAL A 239 -12.84 -18.41 6.72
C VAL A 239 -11.73 -18.50 7.78
N GLY A 240 -10.60 -17.84 7.52
CA GLY A 240 -9.47 -17.78 8.43
C GLY A 240 -9.80 -17.00 9.69
N THR A 241 -9.23 -17.41 10.82
CA THR A 241 -9.55 -16.87 12.16
C THR A 241 -8.83 -15.58 12.51
N GLU A 242 -7.74 -15.25 11.82
CA GLU A 242 -6.87 -14.10 12.12
C GLU A 242 -6.73 -13.22 10.88
N PRO A 243 -7.68 -12.30 10.62
CA PRO A 243 -7.54 -11.29 9.57
C PRO A 243 -6.41 -10.31 9.88
N GLU A 244 -5.67 -9.91 8.85
CA GLU A 244 -4.63 -8.91 8.96
C GLU A 244 -5.12 -7.56 8.43
N MET A 245 -4.80 -6.47 9.12
CA MET A 245 -5.06 -5.12 8.59
C MET A 245 -3.94 -4.73 7.62
N VAL A 246 -4.33 -4.28 6.44
CA VAL A 246 -3.40 -3.90 5.37
C VAL A 246 -3.88 -2.65 4.64
N HIS A 247 -2.96 -1.90 4.05
CA HIS A 247 -3.28 -0.88 3.07
C HIS A 247 -3.09 -1.47 1.67
N LEU A 248 -4.13 -1.39 0.84
CA LEU A 248 -4.18 -1.95 -0.50
C LEU A 248 -4.23 -0.81 -1.53
N PRO A 249 -3.19 -0.66 -2.37
CA PRO A 249 -3.28 0.18 -3.57
C PRO A 249 -4.10 -0.55 -4.65
N ILE A 250 -5.07 0.15 -5.23
CA ILE A 250 -5.90 -0.33 -6.33
C ILE A 250 -5.56 0.53 -7.53
N ILE A 251 -4.82 -0.05 -8.46
CA ILE A 251 -4.34 0.64 -9.65
C ILE A 251 -5.40 0.53 -10.76
N SER A 252 -5.81 1.68 -11.29
CA SER A 252 -6.64 1.82 -12.48
C SER A 252 -5.90 2.62 -13.56
N ASP A 253 -6.48 2.73 -14.76
CA ASP A 253 -5.91 3.56 -15.83
C ASP A 253 -5.90 5.06 -15.50
N THR A 254 -6.74 5.49 -14.54
CA THR A 254 -6.95 6.92 -14.22
C THR A 254 -6.36 7.34 -12.89
N ASP A 255 -6.29 6.43 -11.93
CA ASP A 255 -5.82 6.71 -10.57
C ASP A 255 -5.31 5.44 -9.87
N THR A 256 -4.54 5.66 -8.81
CA THR A 256 -4.31 4.66 -7.77
C THR A 256 -5.13 5.05 -6.55
N GLU A 257 -6.04 4.17 -6.13
CA GLU A 257 -6.86 4.34 -4.93
C GLU A 257 -6.27 3.52 -3.77
N LEU A 258 -5.89 4.18 -2.68
CA LEU A 258 -5.35 3.55 -1.47
C LEU A 258 -6.47 3.33 -0.46
N ARG A 259 -6.74 2.06 -0.15
CA ARG A 259 -7.75 1.65 0.83
C ARG A 259 -7.14 0.89 1.99
N THR A 260 -7.70 1.06 3.18
CA THR A 260 -7.40 0.20 4.33
C THR A 260 -8.40 -0.94 4.37
N CYS A 261 -7.89 -2.16 4.40
CA CYS A 261 -8.68 -3.38 4.28
C CYS A 261 -8.33 -4.40 5.37
N TRP A 262 -9.30 -5.24 5.70
CA TRP A 262 -9.05 -6.55 6.30
C TRP A 262 -8.67 -7.54 5.19
N ALA A 263 -7.49 -8.13 5.29
CA ALA A 263 -7.06 -9.28 4.51
C ALA A 263 -7.51 -10.57 5.21
N VAL A 264 -8.58 -11.18 4.70
CA VAL A 264 -9.17 -12.40 5.25
C VAL A 264 -8.81 -13.58 4.35
N SER A 265 -8.16 -14.58 4.91
CA SER A 265 -7.85 -15.82 4.17
C SER A 265 -9.10 -16.68 4.04
N VAL A 266 -9.46 -17.13 2.84
CA VAL A 266 -10.57 -18.06 2.57
C VAL A 266 -10.02 -19.32 1.93
N ARG A 267 -10.16 -20.47 2.59
CA ARG A 267 -9.63 -21.76 2.14
C ARG A 267 -10.63 -22.47 1.24
N TYR A 268 -10.17 -22.96 0.10
CA TYR A 268 -10.98 -23.80 -0.79
C TYR A 268 -10.63 -25.29 -0.67
N GLY A 269 -9.37 -25.60 -0.37
CA GLY A 269 -8.92 -26.96 -0.06
C GLY A 269 -8.85 -27.91 -1.26
N ALA A 270 -8.75 -27.41 -2.51
CA ALA A 270 -8.49 -28.24 -3.67
C ALA A 270 -6.98 -28.49 -3.87
N GLN A 271 -6.65 -29.61 -4.53
CA GLN A 271 -5.26 -30.08 -4.68
C GLN A 271 -4.34 -29.08 -5.39
N ASP A 272 -4.89 -28.28 -6.30
CA ASP A 272 -4.15 -27.29 -7.09
C ASP A 272 -4.54 -25.82 -6.77
N PHE A 273 -5.42 -25.61 -5.77
CA PHE A 273 -5.90 -24.26 -5.41
C PHE A 273 -6.18 -24.14 -3.92
N ALA A 274 -5.31 -23.42 -3.21
CA ALA A 274 -5.36 -23.29 -1.76
C ALA A 274 -6.54 -22.43 -1.28
N GLY A 275 -6.90 -21.38 -2.02
CA GLY A 275 -7.91 -20.41 -1.61
C GLY A 275 -7.59 -18.99 -2.06
N TRP A 276 -8.15 -18.00 -1.37
CA TRP A 276 -7.98 -16.57 -1.66
C TRP A 276 -7.65 -15.76 -0.41
N TYR A 277 -7.01 -14.61 -0.61
CA TYR A 277 -7.15 -13.47 0.28
C TYR A 277 -8.28 -12.58 -0.22
N ALA A 278 -9.29 -12.38 0.60
CA ALA A 278 -10.34 -11.39 0.40
C ALA A 278 -9.96 -10.11 1.12
N PHE A 279 -9.97 -8.99 0.40
CA PHE A 279 -9.70 -7.67 0.94
C PHE A 279 -11.03 -6.93 1.12
N ILE A 280 -11.42 -6.63 2.35
CA ILE A 280 -12.68 -5.99 2.68
C ILE A 280 -12.39 -4.63 3.30
N ASP A 281 -13.01 -3.58 2.75
CA ASP A 281 -12.79 -2.20 3.20
C ASP A 281 -13.25 -2.01 4.66
N ILE A 282 -12.42 -1.37 5.48
CA ILE A 282 -12.72 -1.19 6.92
C ILE A 282 -13.81 -0.14 7.20
N GLU A 283 -14.06 0.76 6.25
CA GLU A 283 -15.00 1.87 6.38
C GLU A 283 -16.35 1.55 5.74
N GLU A 284 -16.34 0.94 4.56
CA GLU A 284 -17.54 0.66 3.74
C GLU A 284 -17.98 -0.81 3.78
N GLY A 285 -17.11 -1.74 4.22
CA GLY A 285 -17.47 -3.14 4.48
C GLY A 285 -17.71 -4.01 3.25
N PHE A 286 -17.44 -3.51 2.04
CA PHE A 286 -17.57 -4.31 0.81
C PHE A 286 -16.26 -5.00 0.41
N LEU A 287 -16.40 -6.05 -0.40
CA LEU A 287 -15.27 -6.74 -1.02
C LEU A 287 -14.58 -5.86 -2.06
N VAL A 288 -13.34 -5.49 -1.78
CA VAL A 288 -12.50 -4.67 -2.65
C VAL A 288 -11.84 -5.54 -3.73
N LYS A 289 -11.21 -6.65 -3.32
CA LYS A 289 -10.45 -7.52 -4.21
C LYS A 289 -10.40 -8.95 -3.67
N LEU A 290 -10.37 -9.93 -4.58
CA LEU A 290 -10.02 -11.32 -4.28
C LEU A 290 -8.71 -11.65 -4.99
N VAL A 291 -7.74 -12.17 -4.25
CA VAL A 291 -6.44 -12.59 -4.81
C VAL A 291 -6.19 -14.05 -4.45
N PRO A 292 -5.91 -14.94 -5.41
CA PRO A 292 -5.49 -16.31 -5.12
C PRO A 292 -4.30 -16.39 -4.17
N MET A 293 -4.35 -17.32 -3.22
CA MET A 293 -3.20 -17.59 -2.36
C MET A 293 -2.04 -18.15 -3.19
N GLY A 294 -0.89 -17.48 -3.14
CA GLY A 294 0.31 -17.85 -3.92
C GLY A 294 0.54 -16.98 -5.15
N GLU A 295 -0.40 -16.10 -5.49
CA GLU A 295 -0.12 -15.00 -6.43
C GLU A 295 0.52 -13.81 -5.71
N ILE A 296 1.40 -13.12 -6.42
CA ILE A 296 1.95 -11.83 -5.97
C ILE A 296 0.82 -10.82 -6.09
N ILE A 297 0.55 -10.08 -5.01
CA ILE A 297 -0.40 -8.96 -5.05
C ILE A 297 0.34 -7.81 -5.75
N PRO A 298 -0.04 -7.44 -6.99
CA PRO A 298 0.60 -6.35 -7.71
C PRO A 298 0.23 -5.00 -7.10
#